data_AF-A0A944DCQ5-F1
#
_entry.id   AF-A0A944DCQ5-F1
#
_cell.length_a   1.000
_cell.length_b   1.000
_cell.length_c   1.000
_cell.angle_alpha   90.00
_cell.angle_beta   90.00
_cell.angle_gamma   90.00
#
_symmetry.space_group_name_H-M   'P 1'
#
loop_
_entity.id
_entity.type
_entity.pdbx_description
1 polymer ?
#
loop_
_entity_poly.entity_id
_entity_poly.type
_entity_poly.pdbx_seq_one_letter_code
_entity_poly.pdbx_strand_id
1 'polypeptide(L)'
;NYEQKGQESLALIQNQKADLQAIIDDTNTQGQEAKNTLQNAYNTLTYNGVEEAINNYLTIKDTNTRAKIYMIYLGRFERSYIALQRKNKVLQNVLSQNRQAISKNVTVVIPEVGAEIVKELGLIESESDKQAKELLR
;
A
#
# COMPACT_ATOMS: atom_id res chain seq x y z
N ASN A 1 -19.02 -1.10 9.04
CA ASN A 1 -18.98 0.15 8.24
C ASN A 1 -17.81 0.06 7.23
N TYR A 2 -17.94 0.57 6.00
CA TYR A 2 -16.86 0.58 4.99
C TYR A 2 -15.62 1.34 5.48
N GLU A 3 -15.80 2.47 6.16
CA GLU A 3 -14.69 3.26 6.73
C GLU A 3 -13.94 2.47 7.81
N GLN A 4 -14.67 1.75 8.65
CA GLN A 4 -14.10 0.90 9.70
C GLN A 4 -13.26 -0.24 9.11
N LYS A 5 -13.77 -0.94 8.08
CA LYS A 5 -12.99 -1.97 7.36
C LYS A 5 -11.73 -1.36 6.72
N GLY A 6 -11.86 -0.13 6.22
CA GLY A 6 -10.75 0.69 5.71
C GLY A 6 -9.63 0.85 6.75
N GLN A 7 -10.00 1.28 7.96
CA GLN A 7 -9.08 1.47 9.08
C GLN A 7 -8.47 0.16 9.58
N GLU A 8 -9.27 -0.90 9.71
CA GLU A 8 -8.80 -2.24 10.12
C GLU A 8 -7.73 -2.76 9.15
N SER A 9 -7.93 -2.57 7.85
CA SER A 9 -6.96 -2.98 6.82
C SER A 9 -5.67 -2.17 6.90
N LEU A 10 -5.75 -0.86 7.18
CA LEU A 10 -4.57 -0.02 7.39
C LEU A 10 -3.79 -0.43 8.64
N ALA A 11 -4.49 -0.73 9.74
CA ALA A 11 -3.86 -1.22 10.96
C ALA A 11 -3.14 -2.56 10.73
N LEU A 12 -3.74 -3.47 9.96
CA LEU A 12 -3.09 -4.72 9.57
C LEU A 12 -1.79 -4.48 8.79
N ILE A 13 -1.80 -3.57 7.80
CA ILE A 13 -0.60 -3.23 7.03
C ILE A 13 0.49 -2.63 7.94
N GLN A 14 0.11 -1.81 8.92
CA GLN A 14 1.05 -1.24 9.89
C GLN A 14 1.67 -2.31 10.79
N ASN A 15 0.88 -3.28 11.27
CA ASN A 15 1.38 -4.41 12.04
C ASN A 15 2.36 -5.25 11.22
N GLN A 16 2.02 -5.58 9.98
CA GLN A 16 2.92 -6.32 9.08
C GLN A 16 4.24 -5.59 8.82
N LYS A 17 4.22 -4.25 8.73
CA LYS A 17 5.44 -3.45 8.63
C LYS A 17 6.26 -3.52 9.92
N ALA A 18 5.62 -3.45 11.09
CA ALA A 18 6.32 -3.59 12.36
C ALA A 18 6.99 -4.96 12.50
N ASP A 19 6.29 -6.04 12.11
CA ASP A 19 6.84 -7.39 12.13
C ASP A 19 8.05 -7.54 11.19
N LEU A 20 7.97 -7.00 9.97
CA LEU A 20 9.10 -6.99 9.04
C LEU A 20 10.27 -6.15 9.56
N GLN A 21 10.01 -5.05 10.25
CA GLN A 21 11.07 -4.23 10.85
C GLN A 21 11.79 -5.02 11.94
N ALA A 22 11.05 -5.73 12.80
CA ALA A 22 11.64 -6.59 13.83
C ALA A 22 12.52 -7.69 13.21
N ILE A 23 12.07 -8.33 12.12
CA ILE A 23 12.88 -9.31 11.38
C ILE A 23 14.15 -8.68 10.80
N ILE A 24 14.06 -7.46 10.26
CA ILE A 24 15.24 -6.75 9.73
C ILE A 24 16.25 -6.48 10.84
N ASP A 25 15.80 -6.02 12.00
CA ASP A 25 16.67 -5.67 13.12
C ASP A 25 17.33 -6.91 13.74
N ASP A 26 16.56 -7.98 13.91
CA ASP A 26 17.06 -9.28 14.37
C ASP A 26 18.11 -9.85 13.39
N THR A 27 17.79 -9.91 12.09
CA THR A 27 18.73 -10.44 11.09
C THR A 27 19.95 -9.55 10.87
N ASN A 28 19.88 -8.25 11.14
CA ASN A 28 21.08 -7.39 11.17
C ASN A 28 22.02 -7.78 12.32
N THR A 29 21.45 -8.07 13.50
CA THR A 29 22.20 -8.50 14.69
C THR A 29 22.83 -9.87 14.45
N GLN A 30 22.03 -10.86 14.06
CA GLN A 30 22.51 -12.21 13.73
C GLN A 30 23.53 -12.19 12.58
N GLY A 31 23.35 -11.30 11.60
CA GLY A 31 24.29 -11.14 10.48
C GLY A 31 25.66 -10.65 10.94
N GLN A 32 25.71 -9.82 11.99
CA GLN A 32 26.98 -9.39 12.57
C GLN A 32 27.65 -10.51 13.38
N GLU A 33 26.88 -11.27 14.14
CA GLU A 33 27.37 -12.45 14.87
C GLU A 33 27.91 -13.51 13.90
N ALA A 34 27.17 -13.82 12.84
CA ALA A 34 27.58 -14.79 11.82
C ALA A 34 28.88 -14.37 11.11
N LYS A 35 29.09 -13.07 10.86
CA LYS A 35 30.37 -12.56 10.33
C LYS A 35 31.53 -12.81 11.28
N ASN A 36 31.33 -12.57 12.58
CA ASN A 36 32.37 -12.82 13.59
C ASN A 36 32.71 -14.31 13.66
N THR A 37 31.68 -15.18 13.66
CA THR A 37 31.86 -16.64 13.61
C THR A 37 32.63 -17.08 12.37
N LEU A 38 32.30 -16.52 11.20
CA LEU A 38 32.97 -16.82 9.95
C LEU A 38 34.44 -16.39 9.95
N GLN A 39 34.75 -15.20 10.50
CA GLN A 39 36.14 -14.76 10.70
C GLN A 39 36.91 -15.71 11.62
N ASN A 40 36.31 -16.14 12.73
CA ASN A 40 36.95 -17.06 13.67
C ASN A 40 37.17 -18.46 13.07
N ALA A 41 36.19 -18.99 12.32
CA ALA A 41 36.32 -20.27 11.62
C ALA A 41 37.45 -20.22 10.59
N TYR A 42 37.56 -19.11 9.85
CA TYR A 42 38.63 -18.90 8.88
C TYR A 42 40.01 -18.84 9.54
N ASN A 43 40.13 -18.12 10.66
CA ASN A 43 41.38 -17.99 11.42
C ASN A 43 41.86 -19.31 12.04
N THR A 44 40.93 -20.22 12.37
CA THR A 44 41.22 -21.50 13.03
C THR A 44 41.33 -22.69 12.07
N LEU A 45 41.17 -22.47 10.76
CA LEU A 45 41.27 -23.48 9.69
C LEU A 45 40.40 -24.74 9.91
N THR A 46 39.25 -24.57 10.55
CA THR A 46 38.28 -25.67 10.76
C THR A 46 37.40 -25.82 9.52
N TYR A 47 37.81 -26.67 8.56
CA TYR A 47 37.17 -26.76 7.23
C TYR A 47 35.63 -26.96 7.28
N ASN A 48 35.13 -27.90 8.11
CA ASN A 48 33.68 -28.11 8.26
C ASN A 48 32.96 -26.92 8.92
N GLY A 49 33.63 -26.18 9.81
CA GLY A 49 33.07 -25.00 10.48
C GLY A 49 32.96 -23.79 9.56
N VAL A 50 33.82 -23.70 8.54
CA VAL A 50 33.80 -22.59 7.57
C VAL A 50 32.60 -22.68 6.64
N GLU A 51 32.30 -23.88 6.10
CA GLU A 51 31.14 -24.06 5.20
C GLU A 51 29.82 -23.80 5.92
N GLU A 52 29.66 -24.33 7.13
CA GLU A 52 28.48 -24.09 7.96
C GLU A 52 28.30 -22.59 8.29
N ALA A 53 29.39 -21.91 8.65
CA ALA A 53 29.36 -20.47 8.93
C ALA A 53 28.98 -19.64 7.68
N ILE A 54 29.47 -20.02 6.49
CA ILE A 54 29.11 -19.38 5.21
C ILE A 54 27.61 -19.56 4.93
N ASN A 55 27.11 -20.79 5.02
CA ASN A 55 25.71 -21.10 4.73
C ASN A 55 24.76 -20.38 5.70
N ASN A 56 25.11 -20.31 6.99
CA ASN A 56 24.35 -19.56 7.98
C ASN A 56 24.31 -18.06 7.63
N TYR A 57 25.46 -17.45 7.34
CA TYR A 57 25.52 -16.04 6.96
C TYR A 57 24.70 -15.73 5.70
N LEU A 58 24.77 -16.59 4.67
CA LEU A 58 23.99 -16.42 3.44
C LEU A 58 22.48 -16.51 3.71
N THR A 59 22.06 -17.44 4.56
CA THR A 59 20.64 -17.62 4.93
C THR A 59 20.09 -16.39 5.67
N ILE A 60 20.84 -15.85 6.62
CA ILE A 60 20.49 -14.62 7.35
C ILE A 60 20.39 -13.44 6.39
N LYS A 61 21.36 -13.31 5.46
CA LYS A 61 21.38 -12.24 4.47
C LYS A 61 20.19 -12.32 3.50
N ASP A 62 19.82 -13.52 3.03
CA ASP A 62 18.66 -13.70 2.16
C ASP A 62 17.36 -13.31 2.89
N THR A 63 17.20 -13.76 4.13
CA THR A 63 16.04 -13.41 4.98
C THR A 63 15.93 -11.89 5.18
N ASN A 64 17.02 -11.23 5.54
CA ASN A 64 17.08 -9.77 5.67
C ASN A 64 16.71 -9.05 4.38
N THR A 65 17.23 -9.53 3.25
CA THR A 65 16.97 -8.95 1.92
C THR A 65 15.51 -9.07 1.55
N ARG A 66 14.91 -10.26 1.73
CA ARG A 66 13.48 -10.48 1.49
C ARG A 66 12.61 -9.59 2.38
N ALA A 67 12.92 -9.49 3.68
CA ALA A 67 12.18 -8.63 4.60
C ALA A 67 12.18 -7.16 4.16
N LYS A 68 13.34 -6.64 3.73
CA LYS A 68 13.48 -5.28 3.16
C LYS A 68 12.66 -5.10 1.88
N ILE A 69 12.67 -6.08 0.98
CA ILE A 69 11.88 -6.05 -0.25
C ILE A 69 10.38 -5.98 0.08
N TYR A 70 9.89 -6.85 0.97
CA TYR A 70 8.48 -6.84 1.38
C TYR A 70 8.09 -5.55 2.09
N MET A 71 8.98 -4.96 2.89
CA MET A 71 8.75 -3.66 3.52
C MET A 71 8.49 -2.57 2.47
N ILE A 72 9.28 -2.54 1.39
CA ILE A 72 9.09 -1.59 0.29
C ILE A 72 7.75 -1.82 -0.41
N TYR A 73 7.38 -3.08 -0.66
CA TYR A 73 6.10 -3.43 -1.26
C TYR A 73 4.91 -2.99 -0.38
N LEU A 74 4.94 -3.29 0.91
CA LEU A 74 3.89 -2.85 1.85
C LEU A 74 3.80 -1.33 1.91
N GLY A 75 4.92 -0.62 1.93
CA GLY A 75 4.91 0.85 1.90
C GLY A 75 4.31 1.44 0.61
N ARG A 76 4.50 0.78 -0.55
CA ARG A 76 3.83 1.17 -1.80
C ARG A 76 2.35 0.86 -1.75
N PHE A 77 1.99 -0.33 -1.29
CA PHE A 77 0.60 -0.78 -1.18
C PHE A 77 -0.22 0.12 -0.24
N GLU A 78 0.32 0.47 0.92
CA GLU A 78 -0.29 1.39 1.89
C GLU A 78 -0.65 2.74 1.23
N ARG A 79 0.29 3.35 0.50
CA ARG A 79 0.05 4.62 -0.20
C ARG A 79 -1.06 4.51 -1.22
N SER A 80 -1.04 3.48 -2.06
CA SER A 80 -2.09 3.23 -3.05
C SER A 80 -3.45 2.99 -2.40
N TYR A 81 -3.48 2.24 -1.29
CA TYR A 81 -4.69 1.95 -0.54
C TYR A 81 -5.30 3.23 0.08
N ILE A 82 -4.48 4.09 0.70
CA ILE A 82 -4.94 5.38 1.24
C ILE A 82 -5.52 6.26 0.12
N ALA A 83 -4.86 6.33 -1.03
CA ALA A 83 -5.33 7.10 -2.17
C ALA A 83 -6.70 6.59 -2.66
N LEU A 84 -6.87 5.27 -2.76
CA LEU A 84 -8.13 4.64 -3.15
C LEU A 84 -9.24 4.92 -2.13
N GLN A 85 -8.94 4.79 -0.83
CA GLN A 85 -9.91 5.09 0.23
C GLN A 85 -10.37 6.55 0.19
N ARG A 86 -9.46 7.49 -0.07
CA ARG A 86 -9.80 8.90 -0.24
C ARG A 86 -10.73 9.12 -1.44
N LYS A 87 -10.44 8.51 -2.59
CA LYS A 87 -11.32 8.58 -3.78
C LYS A 87 -12.71 8.02 -3.49
N ASN A 88 -12.78 6.85 -2.84
CA ASN A 88 -14.05 6.21 -2.50
C ASN A 88 -14.88 7.06 -1.52
N LYS A 89 -14.23 7.69 -0.54
CA LYS A 89 -14.91 8.62 0.38
C LYS A 89 -15.48 9.84 -0.34
N VAL A 90 -14.71 10.43 -1.27
CA VAL A 90 -15.18 11.56 -2.08
C VAL A 90 -16.40 11.15 -2.91
N LEU A 91 -16.34 10.00 -3.59
CA LEU A 91 -17.48 9.49 -4.36
C LEU A 91 -18.72 9.26 -3.49
N GLN A 92 -18.56 8.60 -2.33
CA GLN A 92 -19.67 8.37 -1.39
C GLN A 92 -20.29 9.68 -0.91
N ASN A 93 -19.47 10.69 -0.60
CA ASN A 93 -19.96 12.01 -0.19
C ASN A 93 -20.77 12.68 -1.30
N VAL A 94 -20.25 12.69 -2.53
CA VAL A 94 -20.95 13.30 -3.68
C VAL A 94 -22.27 12.58 -3.94
N LEU A 95 -22.28 11.24 -3.96
CA LEU A 95 -23.50 10.46 -4.17
C LEU A 95 -24.52 10.65 -3.04
N SER A 96 -24.06 10.75 -1.79
CA SER A 96 -24.93 10.96 -0.62
C SER A 96 -25.57 12.35 -0.64
N GLN A 97 -24.77 13.40 -0.89
CA GLN A 97 -25.23 14.79 -0.96
C GLN A 97 -26.21 15.00 -2.12
N ASN A 98 -26.00 14.31 -3.25
CA ASN A 98 -26.84 14.45 -4.44
C ASN A 98 -27.92 13.37 -4.58
N ARG A 99 -28.14 12.54 -3.56
CA ARG A 99 -29.03 11.37 -3.63
C ARG A 99 -30.43 11.71 -4.16
N GLN A 100 -31.02 12.82 -3.70
CA GLN A 100 -32.36 13.23 -4.14
C GLN A 100 -32.37 13.69 -5.59
N ALA A 101 -31.32 14.37 -6.02
CA ALA A 101 -31.17 14.85 -7.39
C ALA A 101 -31.02 13.68 -8.37
N ILE A 102 -30.14 12.73 -8.02
CA ILE A 102 -29.95 11.47 -8.74
C ILE A 102 -31.28 10.73 -8.86
N SER A 103 -32.07 10.62 -7.78
CA SER A 103 -33.36 9.92 -7.84
C SER A 103 -34.44 10.63 -8.67
N LYS A 104 -34.30 11.93 -8.90
CA LYS A 104 -35.31 12.77 -9.57
C LYS A 104 -34.93 13.18 -10.99
N ASN A 105 -33.74 12.79 -11.48
CA ASN A 105 -33.19 13.24 -12.78
C ASN A 105 -33.25 14.78 -12.95
N VAL A 106 -32.96 15.53 -11.89
CA VAL A 106 -32.97 17.00 -11.93
C VAL A 106 -31.55 17.55 -11.94
N THR A 107 -31.36 18.67 -12.64
CA THR A 107 -30.09 19.41 -12.65
C THR A 107 -29.79 19.97 -11.25
N VAL A 108 -28.57 19.74 -10.75
CA VAL A 108 -28.11 20.25 -9.46
C VAL A 108 -26.70 20.83 -9.53
N VAL A 109 -26.44 21.80 -8.65
CA VAL A 109 -25.11 22.39 -8.48
C VAL A 109 -24.27 21.43 -7.65
N ILE A 110 -23.25 20.85 -8.27
CA ILE A 110 -22.32 19.95 -7.61
C ILE A 110 -21.16 20.78 -7.05
N PRO A 111 -20.82 20.65 -5.75
CA PRO A 111 -19.64 21.30 -5.20
C PRO A 111 -18.38 20.84 -5.94
N GLU A 112 -17.43 21.76 -6.15
CA GLU A 112 -16.20 21.53 -6.93
C GLU A 112 -15.39 20.32 -6.42
N VAL A 113 -15.44 20.06 -5.11
CA VAL A 113 -14.75 18.94 -4.47
C VAL A 113 -15.38 17.60 -4.88
N GLY A 114 -14.65 16.87 -5.74
CA GLY A 114 -15.03 15.53 -6.18
C GLY A 114 -15.83 15.48 -7.48
N ALA A 115 -16.21 16.62 -8.03
CA ALA A 115 -16.91 16.72 -9.31
C ALA A 115 -16.12 16.06 -10.46
N GLU A 116 -14.79 16.21 -10.45
CA GLU A 116 -13.89 15.59 -11.45
C GLU A 116 -14.02 14.07 -11.49
N ILE A 117 -13.95 13.40 -10.33
CA ILE A 117 -14.05 11.93 -10.24
C ILE A 117 -15.42 11.45 -10.74
N VAL A 118 -16.48 12.17 -10.39
CA VAL A 118 -17.85 11.79 -10.78
C VAL A 118 -18.09 12.06 -12.27
N LYS A 119 -17.44 13.08 -12.84
CA LYS A 119 -17.44 13.38 -14.28
C LYS A 119 -16.65 12.33 -15.07
N GLU A 120 -15.46 11.92 -14.61
CA GLU A 120 -14.67 10.83 -15.20
C GLU A 120 -15.45 9.51 -15.28
N LEU A 121 -16.27 9.21 -14.26
CA LEU A 121 -17.10 8.02 -14.20
C LEU A 121 -18.40 8.13 -15.02
N GLY A 122 -18.65 9.27 -15.69
CA GLY A 122 -19.84 9.50 -16.51
C GLY A 122 -21.15 9.57 -15.72
N LEU A 123 -21.07 9.84 -14.40
CA LEU A 123 -22.22 9.86 -13.51
C LEU A 123 -22.92 11.23 -13.51
N ILE A 124 -22.21 12.28 -13.94
CA ILE A 124 -22.73 13.64 -14.05
C ILE A 124 -22.37 14.20 -15.42
N GLU A 125 -23.25 15.04 -15.95
CA GLU A 125 -23.07 15.72 -17.23
C GLU A 125 -23.38 17.20 -17.02
N SER A 126 -22.49 18.09 -17.47
CA SER A 126 -22.77 19.52 -17.41
C SER A 126 -23.78 19.91 -18.50
N GLU A 127 -24.44 21.07 -18.35
CA GLU A 127 -25.37 21.58 -19.38
C GLU A 127 -24.67 21.72 -20.75
N SER A 128 -23.41 22.14 -20.75
CA SER A 128 -22.60 22.20 -21.98
C SER A 128 -22.32 20.82 -22.58
N ASP A 129 -22.05 19.82 -21.75
CA ASP A 129 -21.83 18.44 -22.23
C ASP A 129 -23.11 17.88 -22.86
N LYS A 130 -24.27 18.17 -22.25
CA LYS A 130 -25.59 17.78 -22.75
C LYS A 130 -25.92 18.45 -24.09
N GLN A 131 -25.70 19.76 -24.21
CA GLN A 131 -25.90 20.51 -25.45
C GLN A 131 -24.98 20.00 -26.57
N ALA A 132 -23.73 19.68 -26.26
CA ALA A 132 -22.81 19.09 -27.23
C ALA A 132 -23.28 17.71 -27.75
N LYS A 133 -23.87 16.86 -26.90
CA LYS A 133 -24.48 15.59 -27.33
C LYS A 133 -25.70 15.79 -28.20
N GLU A 134 -26.55 16.76 -27.89
CA GLU A 134 -27.74 17.07 -28.71
C GLU A 134 -27.35 17.57 -30.11
N LEU A 135 -26.24 18.31 -30.24
CA LEU A 135 -25.70 18.77 -31.53
C LEU A 135 -25.08 17.66 -32.39
N LEU A 136 -24.73 16.52 -31.78
CA LEU A 136 -24.13 15.36 -32.46
C LEU A 136 -25.16 14.28 -32.85
N ARG A 137 -26.45 14.50 -32.54
CA ARG A 137 -27.57 13.62 -32.92
C ARG A 137 -28.29 14.15 -34.15
#